data_AF-X0ZIS0-F1
#
_entry.id   AF-X0ZIS0-F1
#
_cell.length_a   1.000
_cell.length_b   1.000
_cell.length_c   1.000
_cell.angle_alpha   90.00
_cell.angle_beta   90.00
_cell.angle_gamma   90.00
#
_symmetry.space_group_name_H-M   'P 1'
#
loop_
_entity.id
_entity.type
_entity.pdbx_description
1 polymer ?
#
loop_
_entity_poly.entity_id
_entity_poly.type
_entity_poly.pdbx_seq_one_letter_code
_entity_poly.pdbx_strand_id
1 'polypeptide(L)'
;MREYKLLIKGNWEVSKSMREIKSPYDHKVVGKVYFAEKNKTEKAVIAAHEAFRETKKLSSLERANVLEKISSEIEKRKEELAKSITLSGGKP
;
A
#
# COMPACT_ATOMS: atom_id res chain seq x y z
N MET A 1 12.33 -13.34 3.45
CA MET A 1 11.03 -13.26 2.75
C MET A 1 10.22 -12.13 3.37
N ARG A 2 9.73 -11.16 2.60
CA ARG A 2 9.09 -9.95 3.14
C ARG A 2 7.60 -10.16 3.41
N GLU A 3 7.14 -9.67 4.56
CA GLU A 3 5.74 -9.65 4.98
C GLU A 3 5.18 -8.22 4.85
N TYR A 4 4.05 -8.07 4.19
CA TYR A 4 3.38 -6.80 3.94
C TYR A 4 2.11 -6.69 4.78
N LYS A 5 2.14 -5.76 5.72
CA LYS A 5 1.06 -5.43 6.65
C LYS A 5 0.06 -4.47 6.00
N LEU A 6 -1.11 -4.33 6.62
CA LEU A 6 -2.12 -3.36 6.24
C LEU A 6 -1.78 -2.00 6.86
N LEU A 7 -1.78 -0.91 6.08
CA LEU A 7 -1.64 0.44 6.64
C LEU A 7 -3.03 1.04 6.87
N ILE A 8 -3.44 1.20 8.13
CA ILE A 8 -4.77 1.73 8.50
C ILE A 8 -4.58 2.86 9.51
N LYS A 9 -5.10 4.06 9.21
CA LYS A 9 -4.98 5.26 10.07
C LYS A 9 -3.52 5.53 10.50
N GLY A 10 -2.59 5.40 9.57
CA GLY A 10 -1.15 5.60 9.82
C GLY A 10 -0.44 4.46 10.57
N ASN A 11 -1.14 3.39 10.94
CA ASN A 11 -0.58 2.27 11.69
C ASN A 11 -0.49 1.00 10.84
N TRP A 12 0.59 0.25 11.02
CA TRP A 12 0.77 -1.06 10.38
C TRP A 12 0.08 -2.16 11.20
N GLU A 13 -0.95 -2.79 10.63
CA GLU A 13 -1.74 -3.83 11.26
C GLU A 13 -1.59 -5.18 10.54
N VAL A 14 -1.65 -6.27 11.31
CA VAL A 14 -1.75 -7.65 10.79
C VAL A 14 -3.21 -8.11 10.83
N SER A 15 -3.57 -9.08 9.98
CA SER A 15 -4.86 -9.77 10.03
C SER A 15 -4.65 -11.28 10.20
N LYS A 16 -5.72 -12.05 10.41
CA LYS A 16 -5.62 -13.52 10.45
C LYS A 16 -5.44 -14.13 9.06
N SER A 17 -5.89 -13.42 8.02
CA SER A 17 -5.85 -13.88 6.64
C SER A 17 -4.56 -13.42 5.96
N MET A 18 -3.54 -14.28 5.98
CA MET A 18 -2.27 -14.06 5.27
C MET A 18 -2.24 -14.92 4.02
N ARG A 19 -1.81 -14.34 2.89
CA ARG A 19 -1.66 -15.05 1.63
C ARG A 19 -0.25 -14.89 1.07
N GLU A 20 0.24 -15.96 0.48
CA GLU A 20 1.48 -15.97 -0.30
C GLU A 20 1.19 -15.48 -1.72
N ILE A 21 1.92 -14.44 -2.13
CA ILE A 21 1.92 -14.00 -3.53
C ILE A 21 3.01 -14.79 -4.24
N LYS A 22 2.64 -15.45 -5.32
CA LYS A 22 3.55 -16.26 -6.13
C LYS A 22 3.80 -15.58 -7.47
N SER A 23 5.03 -15.68 -7.94
CA SER A 23 5.42 -15.30 -9.29
C SER A 23 4.65 -16.18 -10.29
N PRO A 24 4.00 -15.61 -11.31
CA PRO A 24 3.33 -16.40 -12.34
C PRO A 24 4.33 -17.09 -13.29
N TYR A 25 5.59 -16.67 -13.29
CA TYR A 25 6.63 -17.18 -14.19
C TYR A 25 7.25 -18.51 -13.69
N ASP A 26 7.58 -18.59 -12.40
CA ASP A 26 8.29 -19.74 -11.81
C ASP A 26 7.62 -20.29 -10.54
N HIS A 27 6.42 -19.80 -10.19
CA HIS A 27 5.65 -20.16 -9.01
C HIS A 27 6.36 -19.96 -7.67
N LYS A 28 7.52 -19.29 -7.65
CA LYS A 28 8.22 -18.96 -6.40
C LYS A 28 7.45 -17.90 -5.64
N VAL A 29 7.50 -18.00 -4.31
CA VAL A 29 6.79 -17.04 -3.46
C VAL A 29 7.58 -15.73 -3.38
N VAL A 30 6.96 -14.64 -3.81
CA VAL A 30 7.57 -13.29 -3.89
C VAL A 30 7.34 -12.48 -2.61
N GLY A 31 6.30 -12.80 -1.84
CA GLY A 31 6.01 -12.15 -0.57
C GLY A 31 4.78 -12.71 0.11
N LYS A 32 4.57 -12.32 1.37
CA LYS A 32 3.37 -12.63 2.15
C LYS A 32 2.60 -11.34 2.41
N VAL A 33 1.31 -11.32 2.13
CA VAL A 33 0.45 -10.14 2.28
C VAL A 33 -0.73 -10.46 3.18
N TYR A 34 -1.01 -9.58 4.14
CA TYR A 34 -2.21 -9.66 4.96
C TYR A 34 -3.42 -9.10 4.20
N PHE A 35 -4.51 -9.86 4.16
CA PHE A 35 -5.79 -9.47 3.58
C PHE A 35 -6.69 -8.91 4.67
N ALA A 36 -7.32 -7.77 4.41
CA ALA A 36 -8.25 -7.16 5.35
C ALA A 36 -9.52 -8.02 5.52
N GLU A 37 -9.90 -8.27 6.77
CA GLU A 37 -11.19 -8.84 7.14
C GLU A 37 -12.22 -7.71 7.30
N LYS A 38 -13.51 -8.06 7.37
CA LYS A 38 -14.64 -7.09 7.42
C LYS A 38 -14.41 -5.95 8.43
N ASN A 39 -13.99 -6.29 9.65
CA ASN A 39 -13.72 -5.31 10.72
C ASN A 39 -12.61 -4.30 10.36
N LYS A 40 -11.52 -4.75 9.74
CA LYS A 40 -10.41 -3.89 9.33
C LYS A 40 -10.79 -3.02 8.14
N THR A 41 -11.58 -3.56 7.21
CA THR A 41 -12.15 -2.78 6.11
C THR A 41 -13.05 -1.68 6.63
N GLU A 42 -13.99 -1.98 7.55
CA GLU A 42 -14.85 -0.98 8.20
C GLU A 42 -14.02 0.09 8.93
N LYS A 43 -13.01 -0.32 9.70
CA LYS A 43 -12.08 0.60 10.39
C LYS A 43 -11.35 1.51 9.41
N ALA A 44 -10.89 0.99 8.28
CA ALA A 44 -10.20 1.77 7.26
C ALA A 44 -11.14 2.79 6.60
N VAL A 45 -12.39 2.42 6.32
CA VAL A 45 -13.40 3.33 5.76
C VAL A 45 -13.72 4.46 6.74
N ILE A 46 -13.95 4.14 8.02
CA ILE A 46 -14.21 5.15 9.05
C ILE A 46 -13.01 6.10 9.18
N ALA A 47 -11.79 5.56 9.27
CA ALA A 47 -10.57 6.37 9.35
C ALA A 47 -10.38 7.30 8.14
N ALA A 48 -10.69 6.82 6.93
CA ALA A 48 -10.65 7.63 5.72
C ALA A 48 -11.69 8.76 5.75
N HIS A 49 -12.91 8.47 6.23
CA HIS A 49 -13.96 9.48 6.39
C HIS A 49 -13.60 10.56 7.43
N GLU A 50 -12.98 10.17 8.55
CA GLU A 50 -12.45 11.09 9.55
C GLU A 50 -11.35 11.99 8.96
N ALA A 51 -10.33 11.39 8.32
CA ALA A 51 -9.23 12.12 7.71
C ALA A 51 -9.69 13.05 6.57
N PHE A 52 -10.78 12.71 5.88
CA PHE A 52 -11.38 13.57 4.86
C PHE A 52 -11.84 14.92 5.42
N ARG A 53 -12.31 14.97 6.66
CA ARG A 53 -12.77 16.22 7.30
C ARG A 53 -11.65 17.25 7.46
N GLU A 54 -10.42 16.78 7.61
CA GLU A 54 -9.22 17.60 7.72
C GLU A 54 -8.62 17.87 6.33
N THR A 55 -8.39 16.83 5.54
CA THR A 55 -7.73 16.93 4.23
C THR A 55 -8.53 17.75 3.21
N LYS A 56 -9.87 17.79 3.32
CA LYS A 56 -10.71 18.66 2.47
C LYS A 56 -10.43 20.16 2.67
N LYS A 57 -9.86 20.55 3.81
CA LYS A 57 -9.54 21.95 4.15
C LYS A 57 -8.20 22.39 3.56
N LEU A 58 -7.37 21.45 3.09
CA LEU A 58 -6.10 21.78 2.45
C LEU A 58 -6.34 22.62 1.20
N SER A 59 -5.48 23.60 0.97
CA SER A 59 -5.39 24.35 -0.27
C SER A 59 -4.86 23.46 -1.41
N SER A 60 -5.04 23.90 -2.65
CA SER A 60 -4.46 23.20 -3.80
C SER A 60 -2.94 23.14 -3.76
N LEU A 61 -2.27 24.18 -3.22
CA LEU A 61 -0.82 24.22 -3.06
C LEU A 61 -0.33 23.20 -2.02
N GLU A 62 -1.00 23.10 -0.86
CA GLU A 62 -0.64 22.11 0.16
C GLU A 62 -0.81 20.68 -0.35
N ARG A 63 -1.89 20.40 -1.10
CA ARG A 63 -2.08 19.11 -1.76
C ARG A 63 -0.98 18.82 -2.77
N ALA A 64 -0.61 19.80 -3.60
CA ALA A 64 0.47 19.66 -4.58
C ALA A 64 1.80 19.33 -3.89
N ASN A 65 2.16 20.05 -2.83
CA ASN A 65 3.38 19.81 -2.07
C ASN A 65 3.44 18.40 -1.45
N VAL A 66 2.32 17.88 -0.96
CA VAL A 66 2.24 16.50 -0.44
C VAL A 66 2.45 15.48 -1.56
N LEU A 67 1.78 15.66 -2.70
CA LEU A 67 1.89 14.76 -3.85
C LEU A 67 3.29 14.80 -4.48
N GLU A 68 3.94 15.96 -4.53
CA GLU A 68 5.30 16.12 -5.03
C GLU A 68 6.33 15.38 -4.17
N LYS A 69 6.18 15.42 -2.84
CA LYS A 69 6.98 14.62 -1.92
C LYS A 69 6.80 13.13 -2.17
N ILE A 70 5.55 12.66 -2.33
CA ILE A 70 5.25 11.25 -2.63
C ILE A 70 5.90 10.83 -3.95
N SER A 71 5.75 11.66 -5.00
CA SER A 71 6.35 11.42 -6.32
C SER A 71 7.88 11.29 -6.23
N SER A 72 8.52 12.21 -5.51
CA SER A 72 9.98 12.20 -5.30
C SER A 72 10.46 10.93 -4.61
N GLU A 73 9.73 10.45 -3.60
CA GLU A 73 10.06 9.20 -2.91
C GLU A 73 9.82 7.95 -3.77
N ILE A 74 8.83 7.99 -4.68
CA ILE A 74 8.63 6.92 -5.66
C ILE A 74 9.79 6.89 -6.66
N GLU A 75 10.22 8.04 -7.20
CA GLU A 75 11.31 8.08 -8.19
C GLU A 75 12.64 7.57 -7.59
N LYS A 76 12.94 7.93 -6.34
CA LYS A 76 14.12 7.40 -5.62
C LYS A 76 14.13 5.87 -5.47
N ARG A 77 12.97 5.23 -5.55
CA ARG A 77 12.78 3.78 -5.34
C ARG A 77 12.27 3.06 -6.58
N LYS A 78 12.35 3.71 -7.75
CA LYS A 78 11.77 3.25 -9.00
C LYS A 78 12.18 1.84 -9.37
N GLU A 79 13.47 1.50 -9.29
CA GLU A 79 13.97 0.17 -9.65
C GLU A 79 13.47 -0.91 -8.68
N GLU A 80 13.38 -0.60 -7.37
CA GLU A 80 12.83 -1.51 -6.36
C GLU A 80 11.34 -1.79 -6.61
N LEU A 81 10.58 -0.73 -6.87
CA LEU A 81 9.14 -0.80 -7.12
C LEU A 81 8.84 -1.53 -8.43
N ALA A 82 9.57 -1.22 -9.51
CA ALA A 82 9.43 -1.89 -10.80
C ALA A 82 9.68 -3.39 -10.69
N LYS A 83 10.78 -3.80 -10.04
CA LYS A 83 11.07 -5.23 -9.80
C LYS A 83 9.95 -5.92 -9.02
N SER A 84 9.40 -5.25 -8.00
CA SER A 84 8.31 -5.80 -7.19
C SER A 84 7.02 -6.01 -8.01
N ILE A 85 6.71 -5.09 -8.94
CA ILE A 85 5.57 -5.19 -9.85
C ILE A 85 5.77 -6.32 -10.86
N THR A 86 6.95 -6.42 -11.48
CA THR A 86 7.29 -7.47 -12.44
C THR A 86 7.20 -8.87 -11.79
N LEU A 87 7.80 -9.04 -10.61
CA LEU A 87 7.79 -10.31 -9.88
C LEU A 87 6.37 -10.76 -9.47
N SER A 88 5.47 -9.83 -9.16
CA SER A 88 4.11 -10.16 -8.71
C SER A 88 3.08 -10.25 -9.85
N GLY A 89 3.28 -9.52 -10.95
CA GLY A 89 2.33 -9.41 -12.05
C GLY A 89 2.72 -10.14 -13.34
N GLY A 90 3.92 -10.71 -13.44
CA GLY A 90 4.38 -11.45 -14.62
C GLY A 90 4.60 -10.61 -15.87
N LYS A 91 4.62 -9.28 -15.74
CA LYS A 91 4.92 -8.36 -16.85
C LYS A 91 6.45 -8.37 -17.07
N PRO A 92 6.95 -8.49 -18.32
CA PRO A 92 8.38 -8.40 -18.63
C PRO A 92 9.01 -7.10 -18.09
#